data_AF-R9BSG6-F1
#
_entry.id   AF-R9BSG6-F1
#
_cell.length_a   1.000
_cell.length_b   1.000
_cell.length_c   1.000
_cell.angle_alpha   90.00
_cell.angle_beta   90.00
_cell.angle_gamma   90.00
#
_symmetry.space_group_name_H-M   'P 1'
#
loop_
_entity.id
_entity.type
_entity.pdbx_description
1 polymer ?
#
loop_
_entity_poly.entity_id
_entity_poly.type
_entity_poly.pdbx_seq_one_letter_code
_entity_poly.pdbx_strand_id
1 'polypeptide(L)'
;MSSRKKNKRKELKRQVEMINEKLYPALENTAKGRLYGYMNSRGDFLIQPIYTNAYDFNNKGLAVVQYGEKFGIINKRGEYVVKPIYDNINDFKENRAIFSLNNNMGVFNEKGNIINNKDYDYISDYNEKRAIIGSQTVDEGYRYGYLYFDGTEEIQPIYLDVGKFKNSIALIKVRNGEYRLINLYEQVINTYNYNYVSQYGEGLMVFGNSQDGPLGYIDIGGQVVIPPKFKQAEAFKDGVAVVSEADSFGGPYGVINKKGEYIYQPIFNDIKNIGEDRLALGMGIGEGDIKLRNIYAIGDTSGKVLTDFIYRYVGEYKDGLAYASDETNTFFIDNSGNKVTDLPSVSGSGELSVKNGLIYANIDNSPYYLDKSGNVVHKPSDIIKLDDKYSILIQKYKPNINYLIYYPKVQGLDDENVEAEINNRLRRFSYFIPEDEKGNQKNTPITEDDILDYDYYGDFSIKYFEKNLLGLEIEGYYYPVKAAHGMPIKKTPIIDLKTGKFYTLSDLFMGGVNWVGELNNIIKDRIDNDKQYDYVFKEQFKGINPDQGFYIDDNNLYIYFQPYEIGPYSAGFITFKIPFSEIQGMINKNGDFYKALRS
;
A
#
# COMPACT_ATOMS: atom_id res chain seq x y z
N MET A 1 55.98 -6.31 -6.37
CA MET A 1 55.19 -6.36 -5.12
C MET A 1 54.47 -5.03 -4.75
N SER A 2 54.80 -3.89 -5.35
CA SER A 2 54.24 -2.56 -5.00
C SER A 2 52.81 -2.28 -5.52
N SER A 3 52.42 -2.75 -6.72
CA SER A 3 51.09 -2.46 -7.28
C SER A 3 49.96 -3.29 -6.65
N ARG A 4 50.19 -4.57 -6.32
CA ARG A 4 49.23 -5.42 -5.59
C ARG A 4 48.87 -4.88 -4.20
N LYS A 5 49.84 -4.32 -3.47
CA LYS A 5 49.58 -3.70 -2.15
C LYS A 5 48.82 -2.37 -2.28
N LYS A 6 49.08 -1.56 -3.32
CA LYS A 6 48.30 -0.34 -3.60
C LYS A 6 46.85 -0.65 -4.00
N ASN A 7 46.63 -1.67 -4.85
CA ASN A 7 45.27 -2.09 -5.23
C ASN A 7 44.49 -2.64 -4.02
N LYS A 8 45.10 -3.50 -3.20
CA LYS A 8 44.45 -4.03 -1.99
C LYS A 8 44.10 -2.92 -0.98
N ARG A 9 44.92 -1.87 -0.87
CA ARG A 9 44.65 -0.72 0.01
C ARG A 9 43.55 0.21 -0.53
N LYS A 10 43.46 0.37 -1.85
CA LYS A 10 42.39 1.13 -2.53
C LYS A 10 41.05 0.38 -2.44
N GLU A 11 41.08 -0.94 -2.59
CA GLU A 11 39.95 -1.84 -2.42
C GLU A 11 39.46 -1.85 -0.96
N LEU A 12 40.36 -1.97 0.01
CA LEU A 12 40.01 -1.88 1.43
C LEU A 12 39.45 -0.49 1.81
N LYS A 13 39.98 0.59 1.23
CA LYS A 13 39.43 1.94 1.44
C LYS A 13 38.02 2.08 0.87
N ARG A 14 37.78 1.57 -0.34
CA ARG A 14 36.44 1.53 -0.97
C ARG A 14 35.47 0.64 -0.18
N GLN A 15 35.95 -0.46 0.39
CA GLN A 15 35.17 -1.33 1.27
C GLN A 15 34.77 -0.61 2.58
N VAL A 16 35.68 0.15 3.19
CA VAL A 16 35.40 0.95 4.40
C VAL A 16 34.47 2.13 4.10
N GLU A 17 34.63 2.78 2.95
CA GLU A 17 33.72 3.86 2.51
C GLU A 17 32.30 3.33 2.28
N MET A 18 32.12 2.18 1.63
CA MET A 18 30.79 1.55 1.44
C MET A 18 30.11 1.13 2.75
N ILE A 19 30.87 0.75 3.78
CA ILE A 19 30.29 0.38 5.09
C ILE A 19 29.63 1.59 5.77
N ASN A 20 30.23 2.77 5.61
CA ASN A 20 29.76 4.01 6.21
C ASN A 20 28.79 4.81 5.32
N GLU A 21 28.70 4.48 4.03
CA GLU A 21 27.77 5.11 3.10
C GLU A 21 26.32 4.74 3.47
N LYS A 22 25.45 5.76 3.50
CA LYS A 22 24.01 5.55 3.69
C LYS A 22 23.41 5.15 2.35
N LEU A 23 22.56 4.14 2.38
CA LEU A 23 21.86 3.62 1.22
C LEU A 23 20.37 3.85 1.36
N TYR A 24 19.75 4.22 0.25
CA TYR A 24 18.34 4.57 0.16
C TYR A 24 17.67 3.61 -0.83
N PRO A 25 16.55 2.95 -0.46
CA PRO A 25 15.77 2.19 -1.42
C PRO A 25 15.23 3.15 -2.47
N ALA A 26 15.49 2.86 -3.74
CA ALA A 26 15.15 3.71 -4.87
C ALA A 26 14.50 2.89 -5.97
N LEU A 27 13.33 3.38 -6.42
CA LEU A 27 12.52 2.73 -7.44
C LEU A 27 13.04 3.08 -8.84
N GLU A 28 12.95 2.12 -9.75
CA GLU A 28 13.24 2.29 -11.17
C GLU A 28 12.17 1.59 -12.02
N ASN A 29 11.76 2.23 -13.12
CA ASN A 29 10.81 1.64 -14.06
C ASN A 29 11.58 0.82 -15.11
N THR A 30 11.29 -0.48 -15.19
CA THR A 30 11.99 -1.39 -16.12
C THR A 30 11.00 -2.19 -16.95
N ALA A 31 11.47 -2.83 -18.02
CA ALA A 31 10.65 -3.75 -18.81
C ALA A 31 10.15 -4.97 -18.01
N LYS A 32 10.78 -5.27 -16.86
CA LYS A 32 10.39 -6.33 -15.94
C LYS A 32 9.47 -5.84 -14.81
N GLY A 33 9.07 -4.57 -14.85
CA GLY A 33 8.26 -3.91 -13.82
C GLY A 33 9.00 -2.82 -13.05
N ARG A 34 8.32 -2.28 -12.05
CA ARG A 34 8.83 -1.26 -11.14
C ARG A 34 9.64 -1.96 -10.05
N LEU A 35 10.96 -1.80 -10.07
CA LEU A 35 11.88 -2.54 -9.21
C LEU A 35 12.71 -1.58 -8.35
N TYR A 36 12.96 -1.99 -7.11
CA TYR A 36 13.81 -1.29 -6.17
C TYR A 36 15.25 -1.79 -6.25
N GLY A 37 16.17 -0.84 -6.19
CA GLY A 37 17.58 -1.02 -5.86
C GLY A 37 17.95 -0.17 -4.65
N TYR A 38 19.26 -0.04 -4.40
CA TYR A 38 19.76 0.85 -3.36
C TYR A 38 20.80 1.81 -3.91
N MET A 39 20.56 3.10 -3.72
CA MET A 39 21.44 4.18 -4.15
C MET A 39 22.12 4.86 -2.96
N ASN A 40 23.23 5.54 -3.22
CA ASN A 40 23.83 6.47 -2.26
C ASN A 40 23.16 7.86 -2.31
N SER A 41 23.67 8.81 -1.50
CA SER A 41 23.13 10.17 -1.44
C SER A 41 23.40 11.03 -2.69
N ARG A 42 24.15 10.52 -3.67
CA ARG A 42 24.37 11.18 -4.97
C ARG A 42 23.43 10.65 -6.06
N GLY A 43 22.62 9.64 -5.76
CA GLY A 43 21.76 8.97 -6.75
C GLY A 43 22.44 7.79 -7.47
N ASP A 44 23.69 7.43 -7.11
CA ASP A 44 24.37 6.30 -7.75
C ASP A 44 23.83 4.97 -7.15
N PHE A 45 23.26 4.10 -7.98
CA PHE A 45 22.90 2.74 -7.57
C PHE A 45 24.14 1.90 -7.23
N LEU A 46 24.26 1.50 -5.96
CA LEU A 46 25.28 0.54 -5.51
C LEU A 46 24.75 -0.90 -5.51
N ILE A 47 23.44 -1.07 -5.36
CA ILE A 47 22.72 -2.33 -5.57
C ILE A 47 21.69 -2.05 -6.66
N GLN A 48 21.79 -2.76 -7.79
CA GLN A 48 20.96 -2.51 -8.95
C GLN A 48 19.48 -2.84 -8.69
N PRO A 49 18.53 -2.14 -9.36
CA PRO A 49 17.11 -2.43 -9.23
C PRO A 49 16.74 -3.84 -9.69
N ILE A 50 16.43 -4.71 -8.74
CA ILE A 50 16.04 -6.11 -9.00
C ILE A 50 14.94 -6.61 -8.03
N TYR A 51 14.61 -5.83 -7.00
CA TYR A 51 13.69 -6.23 -5.95
C TYR A 51 12.29 -5.67 -6.22
N THR A 52 11.24 -6.46 -5.98
CA THR A 52 9.85 -5.99 -6.09
C THR A 52 9.47 -5.06 -4.94
N ASN A 53 10.16 -5.18 -3.79
CA ASN A 53 10.04 -4.28 -2.64
C ASN A 53 11.38 -4.20 -1.88
N ALA A 54 11.64 -3.08 -1.22
CA ALA A 54 12.89 -2.83 -0.49
C ALA A 54 12.67 -1.88 0.70
N TYR A 55 13.03 -2.34 1.90
CA TYR A 55 12.98 -1.54 3.12
C TYR A 55 14.30 -0.83 3.40
N ASP A 56 14.27 0.14 4.32
CA ASP A 56 15.45 0.89 4.76
C ASP A 56 16.45 -0.04 5.48
N PHE A 57 17.74 0.27 5.38
CA PHE A 57 18.77 -0.44 6.14
C PHE A 57 18.68 -0.10 7.64
N ASN A 58 18.64 -1.14 8.48
CA ASN A 58 18.71 -0.98 9.93
C ASN A 58 20.11 -0.50 10.38
N ASN A 59 20.27 -0.23 11.68
CA ASN A 59 21.54 0.24 12.25
C ASN A 59 22.70 -0.79 12.19
N LYS A 60 22.43 -2.06 11.84
CA LYS A 60 23.44 -3.10 11.60
C LYS A 60 23.76 -3.29 10.12
N GLY A 61 23.14 -2.49 9.24
CA GLY A 61 23.37 -2.55 7.80
C GLY A 61 22.69 -3.74 7.13
N LEU A 62 21.55 -4.19 7.67
CA LEU A 62 20.66 -5.16 7.04
C LEU A 62 19.37 -4.52 6.57
N ALA A 63 18.86 -4.94 5.42
CA ALA A 63 17.58 -4.51 4.88
C ALA A 63 16.76 -5.72 4.43
N VAL A 64 15.44 -5.63 4.65
CA VAL A 64 14.50 -6.60 4.12
C VAL A 64 14.19 -6.25 2.66
N VAL A 65 14.20 -7.25 1.79
CA VAL A 65 13.89 -7.10 0.36
C VAL A 65 12.96 -8.21 -0.10
N GLN A 66 12.11 -7.89 -1.07
CA GLN A 66 11.29 -8.87 -1.77
C GLN A 66 11.88 -9.12 -3.16
N TYR A 67 12.06 -10.38 -3.54
CA TYR A 67 12.47 -10.79 -4.87
C TYR A 67 11.40 -11.70 -5.46
N GLY A 68 10.73 -11.24 -6.53
CA GLY A 68 9.49 -11.85 -6.97
C GLY A 68 8.45 -11.76 -5.87
N GLU A 69 7.96 -12.91 -5.39
CA GLU A 69 6.94 -12.98 -4.34
C GLU A 69 7.53 -13.22 -2.94
N LYS A 70 8.81 -13.58 -2.83
CA LYS A 70 9.40 -14.03 -1.56
C LYS A 70 10.32 -12.98 -0.95
N PHE A 71 10.31 -12.92 0.38
CA PHE A 71 11.10 -11.98 1.18
C PHE A 71 12.39 -12.63 1.71
N GLY A 72 13.45 -11.83 1.73
CA GLY A 72 14.76 -12.15 2.31
C GLY A 72 15.41 -10.93 2.93
N ILE A 73 16.64 -11.09 3.42
CA ILE A 73 17.40 -10.02 4.08
C ILE A 73 18.77 -9.92 3.43
N ILE A 74 19.16 -8.72 3.04
CA ILE A 74 20.46 -8.43 2.44
C ILE A 74 21.32 -7.54 3.34
N ASN A 75 22.64 -7.61 3.15
CA ASN A 75 23.57 -6.63 3.69
C ASN A 75 23.80 -5.46 2.71
N LYS A 76 24.53 -4.42 3.14
CA LYS A 76 24.88 -3.25 2.30
C LYS A 76 25.65 -3.55 1.00
N ARG A 77 26.16 -4.78 0.81
CA ARG A 77 26.81 -5.22 -0.43
C ARG A 77 25.83 -5.89 -1.40
N GLY A 78 24.55 -5.99 -1.04
CA GLY A 78 23.53 -6.72 -1.80
C GLY A 78 23.61 -8.24 -1.64
N GLU A 79 24.44 -8.74 -0.73
CA GLU A 79 24.54 -10.17 -0.46
C GLU A 79 23.42 -10.60 0.49
N TYR A 80 22.72 -11.68 0.16
CA TYR A 80 21.72 -12.27 1.05
C TYR A 80 22.34 -12.80 2.34
N VAL A 81 21.90 -12.25 3.46
CA VAL A 81 22.08 -12.81 4.81
C VAL A 81 20.99 -13.85 5.08
N VAL A 82 19.77 -13.59 4.60
CA VAL A 82 18.65 -14.53 4.57
C VAL A 82 18.13 -14.61 3.13
N LYS A 83 18.04 -15.82 2.57
CA LYS A 83 17.57 -16.04 1.19
C LYS A 83 16.07 -15.69 1.05
N PRO A 84 15.63 -15.27 -0.14
CA PRO A 84 14.23 -14.91 -0.38
C PRO A 84 13.36 -16.15 -0.50
N ILE A 85 12.95 -16.72 0.64
CA ILE A 85 12.08 -17.90 0.71
C ILE A 85 10.83 -17.68 1.56
N TYR A 86 10.76 -16.56 2.29
CA TYR A 86 9.69 -16.25 3.23
C TYR A 86 8.50 -15.63 2.51
N ASP A 87 7.29 -15.89 2.99
CA ASP A 87 6.07 -15.31 2.42
C ASP A 87 5.97 -13.83 2.74
N ASN A 88 6.41 -13.44 3.93
CA ASN A 88 6.56 -12.05 4.35
C ASN A 88 7.71 -11.89 5.35
N ILE A 89 8.36 -10.73 5.32
CA ILE A 89 9.20 -10.23 6.41
C ILE A 89 8.87 -8.74 6.60
N ASN A 90 8.47 -8.34 7.80
CA ASN A 90 8.26 -6.94 8.17
C ASN A 90 9.60 -6.17 8.26
N ASP A 91 9.53 -4.85 8.10
CA ASP A 91 10.66 -3.96 8.39
C ASP A 91 11.18 -4.12 9.83
N PHE A 92 12.45 -3.81 10.07
CA PHE A 92 13.04 -3.88 11.39
C PHE A 92 12.44 -2.83 12.34
N LYS A 93 11.58 -3.25 13.27
CA LYS A 93 11.10 -2.44 14.40
C LYS A 93 11.87 -2.81 15.66
N GLU A 94 12.45 -1.80 16.31
CA GLU A 94 13.35 -1.98 17.47
C GLU A 94 14.48 -3.02 17.24
N ASN A 95 14.94 -3.14 15.99
CA ASN A 95 15.92 -4.13 15.54
C ASN A 95 15.42 -5.59 15.60
N ARG A 96 14.12 -5.81 15.45
CA ARG A 96 13.48 -7.12 15.22
C ARG A 96 12.68 -7.07 13.93
N ALA A 97 12.67 -8.16 13.19
CA ALA A 97 11.82 -8.32 12.01
C ALA A 97 10.95 -9.56 12.18
N ILE A 98 9.65 -9.40 11.97
CA ILE A 98 8.69 -10.50 12.02
C ILE A 98 8.63 -11.14 10.65
N PHE A 99 8.59 -12.47 10.58
CA PHE A 99 8.44 -13.19 9.32
C PHE A 99 7.22 -14.11 9.35
N SER A 100 6.71 -14.43 8.17
CA SER A 100 5.82 -15.56 7.96
C SER A 100 6.37 -16.53 6.90
N LEU A 101 6.19 -17.82 7.15
CA LEU A 101 6.55 -18.91 6.24
C LEU A 101 5.56 -20.06 6.43
N ASN A 102 4.82 -20.40 5.37
CA ASN A 102 3.81 -21.47 5.36
C ASN A 102 2.78 -21.31 6.50
N ASN A 103 2.23 -20.11 6.67
CA ASN A 103 1.29 -19.72 7.75
C ASN A 103 1.84 -19.70 9.18
N ASN A 104 3.11 -20.06 9.40
CA ASN A 104 3.76 -19.91 10.70
C ASN A 104 4.54 -18.61 10.77
N MET A 105 4.47 -17.94 11.92
CA MET A 105 5.20 -16.70 12.18
C MET A 105 6.46 -16.91 13.02
N GLY A 106 7.41 -16.00 12.92
CA GLY A 106 8.60 -16.00 13.75
C GLY A 106 9.33 -14.67 13.77
N VAL A 107 10.46 -14.63 14.46
CA VAL A 107 11.21 -13.40 14.74
C VAL A 107 12.67 -13.56 14.34
N PHE A 108 13.17 -12.61 13.55
CA PHE A 108 14.59 -12.37 13.35
C PHE A 108 15.12 -11.30 14.31
N ASN A 109 16.34 -11.50 14.81
CA ASN A 109 17.10 -10.46 15.49
C ASN A 109 17.76 -9.47 14.51
N GLU A 110 18.49 -8.50 15.04
CA GLU A 110 19.12 -7.42 14.27
C GLU A 110 20.22 -7.88 13.29
N LYS A 111 20.64 -9.15 13.39
CA LYS A 111 21.64 -9.80 12.55
C LYS A 111 21.02 -10.76 11.53
N GLY A 112 19.69 -10.90 11.51
CA GLY A 112 18.97 -11.84 10.65
C GLY A 112 18.96 -13.28 11.17
N ASN A 113 19.31 -13.52 12.43
CA ASN A 113 19.18 -14.85 13.03
C ASN A 113 17.77 -15.05 13.58
N ILE A 114 17.19 -16.23 13.37
CA ILE A 114 15.92 -16.60 13.99
C ILE A 114 16.12 -16.71 15.51
N ILE A 115 15.31 -15.99 16.27
CA ILE A 115 15.27 -16.05 17.75
C ILE A 115 13.95 -16.60 18.29
N ASN A 116 12.92 -16.64 17.46
CA ASN A 116 11.67 -17.35 17.73
C ASN A 116 11.09 -17.90 16.42
N ASN A 117 10.61 -19.14 16.46
CA ASN A 117 9.88 -19.80 15.38
C ASN A 117 8.86 -20.80 15.94
N LYS A 118 8.33 -20.51 17.13
CA LYS A 118 7.26 -21.33 17.71
C LYS A 118 5.99 -21.18 16.87
N ASP A 119 5.13 -22.18 16.93
CA ASP A 119 3.86 -22.18 16.18
C ASP A 119 2.89 -21.18 16.82
N TYR A 120 2.94 -19.94 16.34
CA TYR A 120 1.94 -18.92 16.61
C TYR A 120 1.27 -18.50 15.32
N ASP A 121 -0.04 -18.28 15.42
CA ASP A 121 -0.87 -17.76 14.34
C ASP A 121 -0.63 -16.25 14.12
N TYR A 122 -0.14 -15.54 15.14
CA TYR A 122 0.13 -14.10 15.08
C TYR A 122 1.34 -13.70 15.94
N ILE A 123 2.17 -12.81 15.39
CA ILE A 123 3.19 -12.06 16.13
C ILE A 123 3.14 -10.59 15.67
N SER A 124 2.99 -9.66 16.60
CA SER A 124 3.06 -8.22 16.27
C SER A 124 4.51 -7.74 16.10
N ASP A 125 4.70 -6.59 15.48
CA ASP A 125 5.98 -5.88 15.58
C ASP A 125 6.34 -5.59 17.05
N TYR A 126 7.64 -5.49 17.32
CA TYR A 126 8.14 -5.14 18.64
C TYR A 126 7.87 -3.67 18.96
N ASN A 127 7.38 -3.43 20.18
CA ASN A 127 7.16 -2.10 20.73
C ASN A 127 7.47 -2.13 22.23
N GLU A 128 8.31 -1.19 22.68
CA GLU A 128 8.86 -1.16 24.03
C GLU A 128 9.47 -2.51 24.45
N LYS A 129 10.21 -3.14 23.53
CA LYS A 129 10.92 -4.40 23.72
C LYS A 129 10.01 -5.61 23.97
N ARG A 130 8.76 -5.57 23.49
CA ARG A 130 7.79 -6.67 23.54
C ARG A 130 7.07 -6.84 22.22
N ALA A 131 6.71 -8.07 21.88
CA ALA A 131 5.80 -8.38 20.78
C ALA A 131 4.59 -9.15 21.31
N ILE A 132 3.40 -8.83 20.82
CA ILE A 132 2.18 -9.58 21.13
C ILE A 132 2.24 -10.89 20.35
N ILE A 133 1.88 -12.00 20.99
CA ILE A 133 1.70 -13.29 20.34
C ILE A 133 0.27 -13.75 20.44
N GLY A 134 -0.19 -14.47 19.42
CA GLY A 134 -1.55 -14.97 19.31
C GLY A 134 -1.58 -16.43 18.87
N SER A 135 -2.46 -17.21 19.48
CA SER A 135 -2.69 -18.62 19.12
C SER A 135 -4.15 -19.00 19.32
N GLN A 136 -4.68 -19.84 18.43
CA GLN A 136 -5.94 -20.53 18.66
C GLN A 136 -5.78 -21.58 19.76
N THR A 137 -6.74 -21.63 20.68
CA THR A 137 -6.87 -22.70 21.67
C THR A 137 -8.00 -23.62 21.26
N VAL A 138 -7.83 -24.93 21.50
CA VAL A 138 -8.76 -25.98 21.04
C VAL A 138 -10.20 -25.77 21.53
N ASP A 139 -10.37 -25.20 22.72
CA ASP A 139 -11.66 -25.15 23.41
C ASP A 139 -12.23 -23.72 23.61
N GLU A 140 -11.48 -22.67 23.26
CA GLU A 140 -11.72 -21.35 23.87
C GLU A 140 -11.50 -20.13 22.95
N GLY A 141 -11.20 -20.35 21.67
CA GLY A 141 -10.95 -19.27 20.70
C GLY A 141 -9.52 -18.72 20.77
N TYR A 142 -9.29 -17.56 20.19
CA TYR A 142 -7.97 -16.94 20.12
C TYR A 142 -7.53 -16.42 21.49
N ARG A 143 -6.25 -16.59 21.84
CA ARG A 143 -5.65 -16.07 23.06
C ARG A 143 -4.36 -15.33 22.75
N TYR A 144 -4.03 -14.39 23.63
CA TYR A 144 -2.89 -13.50 23.45
C TYR A 144 -1.94 -13.50 24.63
N GLY A 145 -0.66 -13.22 24.34
CA GLY A 145 0.44 -13.13 25.29
C GLY A 145 1.55 -12.22 24.76
N TYR A 146 2.77 -12.35 25.28
CA TYR A 146 3.92 -11.54 24.85
C TYR A 146 5.21 -12.35 24.71
N LEU A 147 6.05 -11.93 23.77
CA LEU A 147 7.46 -12.30 23.69
C LEU A 147 8.35 -11.21 24.30
N TYR A 148 9.39 -11.65 25.00
CA TYR A 148 10.53 -10.83 25.36
C TYR A 148 11.32 -10.38 24.14
N PHE A 149 12.12 -9.32 24.30
CA PHE A 149 13.03 -8.81 23.26
C PHE A 149 13.99 -9.86 22.68
N ASP A 150 14.36 -10.86 23.44
CA ASP A 150 15.24 -11.94 22.99
C ASP A 150 14.51 -13.06 22.25
N GLY A 151 13.19 -12.94 22.08
CA GLY A 151 12.34 -13.93 21.41
C GLY A 151 11.84 -15.04 22.32
N THR A 152 12.17 -15.04 23.61
CA THR A 152 11.61 -16.01 24.56
C THR A 152 10.16 -15.67 24.91
N GLU A 153 9.36 -16.70 25.22
CA GLU A 153 8.01 -16.51 25.76
C GLU A 153 8.11 -15.84 27.13
N GLU A 154 7.48 -14.68 27.26
CA GLU A 154 7.24 -14.06 28.56
C GLU A 154 5.90 -14.56 29.10
N ILE A 155 4.83 -14.19 28.42
CA ILE A 155 3.47 -14.60 28.74
C ILE A 155 2.97 -15.52 27.64
N GLN A 156 2.60 -16.75 28.00
CA GLN A 156 1.92 -17.64 27.08
C GLN A 156 0.58 -17.04 26.61
N PRO A 157 0.07 -17.41 25.43
CA PRO A 157 -1.21 -16.91 24.94
C PRO A 157 -2.38 -17.41 25.82
N ILE A 158 -2.70 -16.69 26.89
CA ILE A 158 -3.74 -17.05 27.87
C ILE A 158 -4.78 -15.96 28.08
N TYR A 159 -4.54 -14.73 27.62
CA TYR A 159 -5.48 -13.61 27.78
C TYR A 159 -6.45 -13.51 26.62
N LEU A 160 -7.65 -12.98 26.87
CA LEU A 160 -8.66 -12.75 25.83
C LEU A 160 -8.24 -11.64 24.85
N ASP A 161 -7.50 -10.66 25.35
CA ASP A 161 -6.98 -9.53 24.57
C ASP A 161 -5.80 -8.88 25.30
N VAL A 162 -4.88 -8.28 24.56
CA VAL A 162 -3.72 -7.55 25.10
C VAL A 162 -3.42 -6.31 24.26
N GLY A 163 -3.16 -5.18 24.91
CA GLY A 163 -2.72 -3.94 24.26
C GLY A 163 -1.21 -3.88 24.07
N LYS A 164 -0.73 -3.00 23.19
CA LYS A 164 0.71 -2.70 23.09
C LYS A 164 1.18 -1.99 24.36
N PHE A 165 2.43 -2.22 24.74
CA PHE A 165 3.07 -1.46 25.82
C PHE A 165 3.27 -0.01 25.38
N LYS A 166 2.80 0.93 26.20
CA LYS A 166 2.98 2.37 26.01
C LYS A 166 3.29 3.02 27.35
N ASN A 167 4.42 3.70 27.45
CA ASN A 167 4.95 4.23 28.71
C ASN A 167 5.14 3.13 29.77
N SER A 168 5.67 1.98 29.35
CA SER A 168 6.00 0.81 30.19
C SER A 168 4.81 0.11 30.84
N ILE A 169 3.60 0.33 30.33
CA ILE A 169 2.38 -0.32 30.79
C ILE A 169 1.52 -0.81 29.63
N ALA A 170 0.75 -1.86 29.87
CA ALA A 170 -0.18 -2.42 28.90
C ALA A 170 -1.49 -2.79 29.59
N LEU A 171 -2.59 -2.64 28.85
CA LEU A 171 -3.91 -3.09 29.27
C LEU A 171 -4.15 -4.50 28.75
N ILE A 172 -4.56 -5.42 29.61
CA ILE A 172 -4.90 -6.80 29.23
C ILE A 172 -6.34 -7.11 29.64
N LYS A 173 -7.02 -7.96 28.86
CA LYS A 173 -8.35 -8.48 29.16
C LYS A 173 -8.22 -9.91 29.64
N VAL A 174 -8.48 -10.11 30.93
CA VAL A 174 -8.31 -11.44 31.57
C VAL A 174 -9.54 -12.31 31.32
N ARG A 175 -10.73 -11.73 31.47
CA ARG A 175 -12.01 -12.37 31.17
C ARG A 175 -13.06 -11.29 30.86
N ASN A 176 -14.25 -11.70 30.44
CA ASN A 176 -15.35 -10.75 30.24
C ASN A 176 -15.62 -9.94 31.52
N GLY A 177 -15.63 -8.62 31.38
CA GLY A 177 -15.84 -7.69 32.49
C GLY A 177 -14.61 -7.41 33.36
N GLU A 178 -13.43 -7.99 33.05
CA GLU A 178 -12.22 -7.79 33.85
C GLU A 178 -11.01 -7.45 32.98
N TYR A 179 -10.53 -6.21 33.14
CA TYR A 179 -9.29 -5.71 32.55
C TYR A 179 -8.25 -5.47 33.64
N ARG A 180 -6.97 -5.60 33.29
CA ARG A 180 -5.85 -5.27 34.20
C ARG A 180 -4.83 -4.40 33.50
N LEU A 181 -4.31 -3.42 34.22
CA LEU A 181 -3.13 -2.67 33.80
C LEU A 181 -1.90 -3.35 34.38
N ILE A 182 -0.96 -3.72 33.54
CA ILE A 182 0.28 -4.38 33.94
C ILE A 182 1.49 -3.53 33.55
N ASN A 183 2.58 -3.64 34.29
CA ASN A 183 3.87 -3.08 33.88
C ASN A 183 4.69 -4.11 33.07
N LEU A 184 5.90 -3.71 32.63
CA LEU A 184 6.86 -4.56 31.91
C LEU A 184 7.36 -5.80 32.69
N TYR A 185 7.01 -5.93 33.97
CA TYR A 185 7.32 -7.09 34.82
C TYR A 185 6.05 -7.86 35.19
N GLU A 186 4.94 -7.62 34.48
CA GLU A 186 3.64 -8.28 34.66
C GLU A 186 2.99 -8.03 36.02
N GLN A 187 3.49 -7.06 36.77
CA GLN A 187 2.88 -6.68 38.02
C GLN A 187 1.58 -5.95 37.71
N VAL A 188 0.49 -6.47 38.27
CA VAL A 188 -0.82 -5.81 38.18
C VAL A 188 -0.73 -4.49 38.93
N ILE A 189 -0.78 -3.40 38.17
CA ILE A 189 -0.87 -2.04 38.70
C ILE A 189 -2.28 -1.81 39.23
N ASN A 190 -3.30 -2.20 38.45
CA ASN A 190 -4.70 -2.11 38.85
C ASN A 190 -5.60 -3.09 38.07
N THR A 191 -6.79 -3.34 38.59
CA THR A 191 -7.85 -4.15 37.99
C THR A 191 -9.11 -3.31 37.82
N TYR A 192 -9.72 -3.38 36.64
CA TYR A 192 -10.92 -2.64 36.28
C TYR A 192 -12.06 -3.61 35.97
N ASN A 193 -13.18 -3.45 36.69
CA ASN A 193 -14.37 -4.26 36.56
C ASN A 193 -15.39 -3.57 35.64
N TYR A 194 -15.03 -3.42 34.36
CA TYR A 194 -15.88 -2.87 33.31
C TYR A 194 -15.92 -3.81 32.11
N ASN A 195 -17.03 -3.76 31.37
CA ASN A 195 -17.20 -4.55 30.15
C ASN A 195 -16.31 -4.08 29.01
N TYR A 196 -15.95 -2.79 28.99
CA TYR A 196 -15.06 -2.21 28.02
C TYR A 196 -14.11 -1.22 28.69
N VAL A 197 -12.80 -1.49 28.55
CA VAL A 197 -11.70 -0.57 28.84
C VAL A 197 -10.74 -0.67 27.68
N SER A 198 -10.24 0.45 27.17
CA SER A 198 -9.30 0.46 26.06
C SER A 198 -8.37 1.67 26.11
N GLN A 199 -7.37 1.64 25.23
CA GLN A 199 -6.58 2.80 24.82
C GLN A 199 -5.97 3.63 25.97
N TYR A 200 -4.83 3.17 26.48
CA TYR A 200 -4.07 3.98 27.43
C TYR A 200 -3.40 5.20 26.77
N GLY A 201 -3.62 6.38 27.34
CA GLY A 201 -3.03 7.64 26.91
C GLY A 201 -2.79 8.58 28.09
N GLU A 202 -1.53 8.90 28.36
CA GLU A 202 -1.11 9.91 29.35
C GLU A 202 -1.82 9.87 30.72
N GLY A 203 -2.05 8.66 31.24
CA GLY A 203 -2.65 8.44 32.56
C GLY A 203 -4.17 8.18 32.55
N LEU A 204 -4.83 8.26 31.40
CA LEU A 204 -6.26 8.00 31.24
C LEU A 204 -6.51 6.84 30.27
N MET A 205 -7.64 6.15 30.46
CA MET A 205 -8.13 5.09 29.58
C MET A 205 -9.58 5.33 29.24
N VAL A 206 -9.97 4.97 28.01
CA VAL A 206 -11.36 4.98 27.58
C VAL A 206 -12.08 3.82 28.24
N PHE A 207 -13.30 4.04 28.75
CA PHE A 207 -14.11 2.99 29.36
C PHE A 207 -15.60 3.15 29.08
N GLY A 208 -16.36 2.05 29.18
CA GLY A 208 -17.81 2.04 29.03
C GLY A 208 -18.46 0.68 29.33
N ASN A 209 -19.77 0.60 29.14
CA ASN A 209 -20.54 -0.64 29.30
C ASN A 209 -20.42 -1.59 28.10
N SER A 210 -20.03 -1.06 26.95
CA SER A 210 -19.72 -1.76 25.71
C SER A 210 -18.94 -0.82 24.78
N GLN A 211 -18.38 -1.34 23.69
CA GLN A 211 -17.69 -0.53 22.70
C GLN A 211 -18.63 0.43 21.95
N ASP A 212 -19.88 0.02 21.72
CA ASP A 212 -20.92 0.82 21.04
C ASP A 212 -21.73 1.72 22.00
N GLY A 213 -21.48 1.59 23.30
CA GLY A 213 -22.15 2.34 24.35
C GLY A 213 -21.50 3.69 24.60
N PRO A 214 -22.07 4.51 25.50
CA PRO A 214 -21.41 5.73 25.94
C PRO A 214 -20.04 5.43 26.55
N LEU A 215 -19.05 6.21 26.13
CA LEU A 215 -17.66 6.14 26.52
C LEU A 215 -17.29 7.34 27.40
N GLY A 216 -16.47 7.08 28.40
CA GLY A 216 -15.87 8.07 29.30
C GLY A 216 -14.39 7.79 29.53
N TYR A 217 -13.80 8.44 30.52
CA TYR A 217 -12.39 8.26 30.87
C TYR A 217 -12.21 7.94 32.36
N ILE A 218 -11.42 6.90 32.64
CA ILE A 218 -10.95 6.55 33.98
C ILE A 218 -9.44 6.75 34.08
N ASP A 219 -8.95 7.04 35.28
CA ASP A 219 -7.52 7.10 35.54
C ASP A 219 -6.92 5.71 35.82
N ILE A 220 -5.60 5.67 36.02
CA ILE A 220 -4.87 4.45 36.40
C ILE A 220 -5.42 3.84 37.71
N GLY A 221 -5.91 4.65 38.64
CA GLY A 221 -6.54 4.22 39.89
C GLY A 221 -7.96 3.64 39.72
N GLY A 222 -8.54 3.75 38.53
CA GLY A 222 -9.91 3.32 38.23
C GLY A 222 -10.96 4.36 38.65
N GLN A 223 -10.54 5.56 39.04
CA GLN A 223 -11.46 6.66 39.31
C GLN A 223 -11.99 7.22 37.99
N VAL A 224 -13.31 7.39 37.91
CA VAL A 224 -13.96 8.06 36.78
C VAL A 224 -13.56 9.54 36.79
N VAL A 225 -12.81 9.96 35.77
CA VAL A 225 -12.41 11.36 35.57
C VAL A 225 -13.43 12.08 34.70
N ILE A 226 -13.90 11.41 33.64
CA ILE A 226 -14.93 11.93 32.74
C ILE A 226 -16.04 10.87 32.62
N PRO A 227 -17.27 11.16 33.10
CA PRO A 227 -18.37 10.22 33.01
C PRO A 227 -18.70 9.82 31.57
N PRO A 228 -19.18 8.58 31.32
CA PRO A 228 -19.51 8.14 29.98
C PRO A 228 -20.61 8.98 29.32
N LYS A 229 -20.29 9.58 28.17
CA LYS A 229 -21.23 10.40 27.39
C LYS A 229 -20.92 10.44 25.88
N PHE A 230 -19.70 10.07 25.49
CA PHE A 230 -19.27 10.13 24.09
C PHE A 230 -19.63 8.85 23.36
N LYS A 231 -19.93 8.93 22.07
CA LYS A 231 -20.08 7.76 21.20
C LYS A 231 -18.75 7.30 20.63
N GLN A 232 -17.81 8.23 20.48
CA GLN A 232 -16.45 7.95 20.06
C GLN A 232 -15.47 8.75 20.93
N ALA A 233 -14.39 8.11 21.32
CA ALA A 233 -13.38 8.65 22.21
C ALA A 233 -12.02 8.03 21.89
N GLU A 234 -11.04 8.88 21.59
CA GLU A 234 -9.65 8.47 21.36
C GLU A 234 -8.80 8.58 22.64
N ALA A 235 -7.67 7.86 22.68
CA ALA A 235 -6.70 7.98 23.75
C ALA A 235 -6.17 9.42 23.87
N PHE A 236 -5.88 9.86 25.09
CA PHE A 236 -5.17 11.13 25.29
C PHE A 236 -3.76 11.10 24.67
N LYS A 237 -3.45 12.16 23.92
CA LYS A 237 -2.14 12.45 23.30
C LYS A 237 -1.97 13.97 23.26
N ASP A 238 -0.79 14.45 23.63
CA ASP A 238 -0.45 15.87 23.72
C ASP A 238 -1.45 16.64 24.61
N GLY A 239 -1.82 16.05 25.74
CA GLY A 239 -2.72 16.65 26.73
C GLY A 239 -4.21 16.68 26.36
N VAL A 240 -4.61 16.22 25.16
CA VAL A 240 -5.99 16.30 24.65
C VAL A 240 -6.49 14.97 24.11
N ALA A 241 -7.81 14.85 23.92
CA ALA A 241 -8.44 13.70 23.26
C ALA A 241 -9.51 14.17 22.26
N VAL A 242 -9.58 13.49 21.12
CA VAL A 242 -10.63 13.68 20.11
C VAL A 242 -11.85 12.87 20.52
N VAL A 243 -13.04 13.49 20.47
CA VAL A 243 -14.30 12.88 20.91
C VAL A 243 -15.45 13.26 19.98
N SER A 244 -16.47 12.42 19.92
CA SER A 244 -17.74 12.71 19.25
C SER A 244 -18.91 12.19 20.09
N GLU A 245 -19.99 12.95 20.13
CA GLU A 245 -21.28 12.55 20.72
C GLU A 245 -22.25 12.00 19.65
N ALA A 246 -21.88 12.06 18.37
CA ALA A 246 -22.72 11.62 17.26
C ALA A 246 -22.55 10.12 16.97
N ASP A 247 -23.66 9.49 16.55
CA ASP A 247 -23.69 8.09 16.11
C ASP A 247 -23.15 7.90 14.67
N SER A 248 -22.92 8.99 13.93
CA SER A 248 -22.47 8.97 12.53
C SER A 248 -20.96 8.89 12.38
N PHE A 249 -20.51 8.03 11.46
CA PHE A 249 -19.15 8.09 10.92
C PHE A 249 -18.94 9.43 10.19
N GLY A 250 -17.88 10.16 10.54
CA GLY A 250 -17.58 11.48 9.97
C GLY A 250 -17.96 12.68 10.86
N GLY A 251 -18.19 12.44 12.15
CA GLY A 251 -18.34 13.49 13.15
C GLY A 251 -19.79 13.94 13.37
N PRO A 252 -20.00 15.14 13.94
CA PRO A 252 -18.96 16.13 14.23
C PRO A 252 -18.07 15.77 15.41
N TYR A 253 -16.77 16.01 15.27
CA TYR A 253 -15.73 15.78 16.28
C TYR A 253 -15.34 17.08 16.96
N GLY A 254 -15.07 16.97 18.26
CA GLY A 254 -14.48 18.02 19.09
C GLY A 254 -13.25 17.49 19.83
N VAL A 255 -12.64 18.36 20.62
CA VAL A 255 -11.42 18.05 21.37
C VAL A 255 -11.62 18.47 22.81
N ILE A 256 -11.27 17.58 23.73
CA ILE A 256 -11.36 17.82 25.16
C ILE A 256 -10.00 17.79 25.84
N ASN A 257 -9.87 18.53 26.93
CA ASN A 257 -8.75 18.40 27.86
C ASN A 257 -8.98 17.24 28.85
N LYS A 258 -8.00 16.95 29.72
CA LYS A 258 -8.09 15.88 30.72
C LYS A 258 -9.19 16.04 31.78
N LYS A 259 -9.81 17.22 31.88
CA LYS A 259 -10.98 17.47 32.75
C LYS A 259 -12.31 17.24 32.02
N GLY A 260 -12.28 16.94 30.72
CA GLY A 260 -13.46 16.78 29.88
C GLY A 260 -14.06 18.10 29.38
N GLU A 261 -13.33 19.21 29.51
CA GLU A 261 -13.74 20.52 29.00
C GLU A 261 -13.35 20.62 27.52
N TYR A 262 -14.27 21.10 26.68
CA TYR A 262 -14.02 21.28 25.25
C TYR A 262 -13.01 22.39 25.00
N ILE A 263 -11.90 22.04 24.36
CA ILE A 263 -10.94 22.97 23.74
C ILE A 263 -11.46 23.38 22.37
N TYR A 264 -11.95 22.41 21.60
CA TYR A 264 -12.67 22.62 20.34
C TYR A 264 -14.06 22.02 20.45
N GLN A 265 -15.08 22.81 20.15
CA GLN A 265 -16.46 22.33 20.11
C GLN A 265 -16.64 21.29 18.98
N PRO A 266 -17.56 20.32 19.13
CA PRO A 266 -17.77 19.28 18.14
C PRO A 266 -18.46 19.84 16.89
N ILE A 267 -17.68 20.41 15.99
CA ILE A 267 -18.15 21.01 14.72
C ILE A 267 -17.39 20.50 13.49
N PHE A 268 -16.31 19.74 13.68
CA PHE A 268 -15.40 19.31 12.62
C PHE A 268 -15.81 17.96 12.05
N ASN A 269 -15.65 17.77 10.74
CA ASN A 269 -15.90 16.48 10.09
C ASN A 269 -14.82 15.45 10.42
N ASP A 270 -13.62 15.90 10.73
CA ASP A 270 -12.46 15.07 11.07
C ASP A 270 -11.49 15.87 11.94
N ILE A 271 -10.82 15.22 12.88
CA ILE A 271 -9.73 15.82 13.65
C ILE A 271 -8.64 14.77 13.81
N LYS A 272 -7.40 15.11 13.43
CA LYS A 272 -6.23 14.24 13.63
C LYS A 272 -5.27 14.87 14.60
N ASN A 273 -4.87 14.14 15.65
CA ASN A 273 -3.73 14.53 16.46
C ASN A 273 -2.42 14.19 15.73
N ILE A 274 -1.81 15.21 15.15
CA ILE A 274 -0.63 15.11 14.29
C ILE A 274 0.69 15.34 15.05
N GLY A 275 0.68 15.28 16.40
CA GLY A 275 1.89 15.36 17.22
C GLY A 275 2.40 16.77 17.46
N GLU A 276 3.36 16.90 18.39
CA GLU A 276 3.99 18.18 18.79
C GLU A 276 2.98 19.28 19.15
N ASP A 277 1.92 18.91 19.89
CA ASP A 277 0.85 19.83 20.30
C ASP A 277 0.06 20.42 19.11
N ARG A 278 -0.06 19.67 18.00
CA ARG A 278 -0.80 20.07 16.79
C ARG A 278 -1.91 19.12 16.39
N LEU A 279 -2.96 19.72 15.83
CA LEU A 279 -4.14 19.05 15.33
C LEU A 279 -4.41 19.47 13.87
N ALA A 280 -4.75 18.52 13.00
CA ALA A 280 -5.38 18.83 11.73
C ALA A 280 -6.89 18.89 11.94
N LEU A 281 -7.48 20.08 11.81
CA LEU A 281 -8.91 20.34 11.98
C LEU A 281 -9.58 20.28 10.61
N GLY A 282 -10.42 19.28 10.37
CA GLY A 282 -11.02 18.98 9.07
C GLY A 282 -12.46 19.46 8.95
N MET A 283 -12.76 20.19 7.87
CA MET A 283 -14.12 20.56 7.47
C MET A 283 -14.48 19.83 6.18
N GLY A 284 -15.70 19.28 6.14
CA GLY A 284 -16.21 18.62 4.95
C GLY A 284 -16.45 19.59 3.80
N ILE A 285 -15.93 19.27 2.62
CA ILE A 285 -16.21 19.93 1.35
C ILE A 285 -17.18 19.08 0.50
N GLY A 286 -18.02 19.74 -0.31
CA GLY A 286 -19.08 19.11 -1.10
C GLY A 286 -20.49 19.48 -0.62
N GLU A 287 -21.51 18.95 -1.29
CA GLU A 287 -22.94 19.25 -1.01
C GLU A 287 -23.68 18.05 -0.39
N GLY A 288 -24.69 18.31 0.44
CA GLY A 288 -25.56 17.30 1.05
C GLY A 288 -24.81 16.29 1.94
N ASP A 289 -25.20 15.03 1.84
CA ASP A 289 -24.55 13.91 2.55
C ASP A 289 -23.14 13.59 2.00
N ILE A 290 -22.66 14.34 1.00
CA ILE A 290 -21.39 14.13 0.26
C ILE A 290 -20.26 15.03 0.80
N LYS A 291 -20.38 15.55 2.03
CA LYS A 291 -19.29 16.20 2.80
C LYS A 291 -18.18 15.21 3.20
N LEU A 292 -17.59 14.52 2.23
CA LEU A 292 -16.78 13.33 2.44
C LEU A 292 -15.29 13.56 2.30
N ARG A 293 -14.91 14.69 1.69
CA ARG A 293 -13.53 15.13 1.66
C ARG A 293 -13.33 16.26 2.63
N ASN A 294 -12.17 16.27 3.26
CA ASN A 294 -11.83 17.29 4.22
C ASN A 294 -10.91 18.31 3.59
N ILE A 295 -11.11 19.56 3.96
CA ILE A 295 -10.07 20.58 3.93
C ILE A 295 -9.66 20.85 5.36
N TYR A 296 -8.36 20.97 5.60
CA TYR A 296 -7.78 21.03 6.92
C TYR A 296 -7.17 22.39 7.19
N ALA A 297 -7.42 22.89 8.39
CA ALA A 297 -6.65 23.92 9.06
C ALA A 297 -5.72 23.26 10.10
N ILE A 298 -4.64 23.93 10.47
CA ILE A 298 -3.81 23.52 11.60
C ILE A 298 -4.31 24.24 12.85
N GLY A 299 -4.58 23.48 13.90
CA GLY A 299 -4.83 23.97 15.25
C GLY A 299 -3.77 23.49 16.24
N ASP A 300 -3.77 24.06 17.44
CA ASP A 300 -2.96 23.57 18.55
C ASP A 300 -3.81 23.03 19.70
N THR A 301 -3.17 22.32 20.62
CA THR A 301 -3.83 21.72 21.79
C THR A 301 -4.28 22.75 22.84
N SER A 302 -4.00 24.04 22.63
CA SER A 302 -4.51 25.13 23.47
C SER A 302 -5.85 25.70 22.99
N GLY A 303 -6.30 25.32 21.79
CA GLY A 303 -7.55 25.80 21.19
C GLY A 303 -7.36 26.90 20.15
N LYS A 304 -6.12 27.21 19.75
CA LYS A 304 -5.86 28.23 18.74
C LYS A 304 -5.84 27.59 17.35
N VAL A 305 -6.69 28.08 16.45
CA VAL A 305 -6.58 27.81 15.02
C VAL A 305 -5.43 28.65 14.46
N LEU A 306 -4.44 28.01 13.86
CA LEU A 306 -3.19 28.61 13.40
C LEU A 306 -3.22 29.00 11.92
N THR A 307 -3.99 28.28 11.10
CA THR A 307 -4.12 28.54 9.66
C THR A 307 -5.58 28.56 9.24
N ASP A 308 -5.85 29.11 8.05
CA ASP A 308 -7.12 28.87 7.36
C ASP A 308 -7.23 27.39 6.93
N PHE A 309 -8.43 26.99 6.49
CA PHE A 309 -8.65 25.67 5.90
C PHE A 309 -8.16 25.65 4.45
N ILE A 310 -6.90 25.27 4.26
CA ILE A 310 -6.23 25.34 2.95
C ILE A 310 -5.52 24.04 2.55
N TYR A 311 -5.45 23.05 3.45
CA TYR A 311 -4.74 21.80 3.20
C TYR A 311 -5.67 20.64 2.87
N ARG A 312 -5.33 19.84 1.86
CA ARG A 312 -6.01 18.58 1.53
C ARG A 312 -5.47 17.40 2.33
N TYR A 313 -4.16 17.41 2.57
CA TYR A 313 -3.47 16.39 3.36
C TYR A 313 -2.47 17.07 4.29
N VAL A 314 -2.30 16.52 5.48
CA VAL A 314 -1.33 16.95 6.49
C VAL A 314 -0.76 15.70 7.14
N GLY A 315 0.56 15.60 7.21
CA GLY A 315 1.28 14.54 7.90
C GLY A 315 1.48 14.81 9.40
N GLU A 316 2.06 13.85 10.10
CA GLU A 316 2.50 14.06 11.48
C GLU A 316 3.71 14.98 11.55
N TYR A 317 3.73 15.85 12.58
CA TYR A 317 4.88 16.65 12.95
C TYR A 317 5.99 15.76 13.51
N LYS A 318 7.20 16.04 13.05
CA LYS A 318 8.43 15.44 13.56
C LYS A 318 9.57 16.44 13.47
N ASP A 319 10.19 16.69 14.61
CA ASP A 319 11.29 17.65 14.76
C ASP A 319 10.90 19.06 14.26
N GLY A 320 9.66 19.49 14.55
CA GLY A 320 9.13 20.81 14.18
C GLY A 320 8.63 20.96 12.74
N LEU A 321 8.53 19.86 11.98
CA LEU A 321 8.13 19.84 10.58
C LEU A 321 7.06 18.79 10.31
N ALA A 322 6.04 19.15 9.53
CA ALA A 322 5.13 18.20 8.90
C ALA A 322 5.11 18.45 7.39
N TYR A 323 4.65 17.50 6.58
CA TYR A 323 4.28 17.80 5.19
C TYR A 323 2.80 18.19 5.11
N ALA A 324 2.45 19.01 4.14
CA ALA A 324 1.07 19.32 3.78
C ALA A 324 0.92 19.45 2.26
N SER A 325 -0.31 19.34 1.76
CA SER A 325 -0.62 19.48 0.34
C SER A 325 -1.82 20.41 0.09
N ASP A 326 -1.72 21.28 -0.92
CA ASP A 326 -2.70 22.33 -1.30
C ASP A 326 -3.38 22.03 -2.64
N GLU A 327 -3.87 20.80 -2.83
CA GLU A 327 -4.40 20.21 -4.09
C GLU A 327 -3.35 19.97 -5.18
N THR A 328 -2.52 20.96 -5.43
CA THR A 328 -1.61 21.00 -6.59
C THR A 328 -0.17 20.70 -6.21
N ASN A 329 0.24 21.02 -4.98
CA ASN A 329 1.59 20.80 -4.50
C ASN A 329 1.61 20.10 -3.14
N THR A 330 2.77 19.53 -2.80
CA THR A 330 3.11 19.04 -1.46
C THR A 330 4.39 19.75 -1.00
N PHE A 331 4.45 20.17 0.26
CA PHE A 331 5.57 20.92 0.85
C PHE A 331 5.63 20.70 2.36
N PHE A 332 6.69 21.19 3.00
CA PHE A 332 6.79 21.18 4.47
C PHE A 332 6.10 22.40 5.08
N ILE A 333 5.51 22.22 6.26
CA ILE A 333 4.99 23.26 7.15
C ILE A 333 5.72 23.23 8.49
N ASP A 334 5.92 24.40 9.09
CA ASP A 334 6.48 24.56 10.42
C ASP A 334 5.40 24.38 11.50
N ASN A 335 5.80 24.43 12.77
CA ASN A 335 4.84 24.33 13.88
C ASN A 335 3.78 25.44 13.86
N SER A 336 3.93 26.56 13.17
CA SER A 336 2.82 27.53 13.05
C SER A 336 1.83 27.15 11.94
N GLY A 337 2.04 26.02 11.28
CA GLY A 337 1.31 25.60 10.09
C GLY A 337 1.74 26.33 8.82
N ASN A 338 2.79 27.16 8.86
CA ASN A 338 3.20 27.95 7.70
C ASN A 338 4.15 27.16 6.81
N LYS A 339 4.03 27.35 5.49
CA LYS A 339 4.93 26.73 4.51
C LYS A 339 6.40 27.11 4.80
N VAL A 340 7.26 26.10 4.90
CA VAL A 340 8.71 26.26 5.04
C VAL A 340 9.30 26.49 3.65
N THR A 341 9.82 27.70 3.42
CA THR A 341 10.34 28.12 2.10
C THR A 341 11.75 27.65 1.80
N ASP A 342 12.52 27.28 2.83
CA ASP A 342 13.90 26.80 2.68
C ASP A 342 13.97 25.30 2.36
N LEU A 343 12.82 24.65 2.24
CA LEU A 343 12.66 23.25 1.84
C LEU A 343 11.80 23.18 0.55
N PRO A 344 11.96 22.13 -0.26
CA PRO A 344 11.26 22.02 -1.52
C PRO A 344 9.75 21.93 -1.39
N SER A 345 9.10 22.50 -2.40
CA SER A 345 7.71 22.29 -2.77
C SER A 345 7.69 21.47 -4.05
N VAL A 346 6.89 20.43 -4.10
CA VAL A 346 6.81 19.51 -5.25
C VAL A 346 5.40 19.47 -5.81
N SER A 347 5.27 19.36 -7.13
CA SER A 347 3.97 19.27 -7.80
C SER A 347 3.37 17.87 -7.62
N GLY A 348 2.09 17.82 -7.29
CA GLY A 348 1.33 16.63 -6.97
C GLY A 348 0.99 16.52 -5.49
N SER A 349 0.23 15.47 -5.15
CA SER A 349 -0.20 15.19 -3.78
C SER A 349 0.49 13.94 -3.26
N GLY A 350 0.92 13.96 -2.01
CA GLY A 350 1.48 12.78 -1.36
C GLY A 350 2.22 13.15 -0.09
N GLU A 351 3.36 12.49 0.13
CA GLU A 351 4.11 12.58 1.37
C GLU A 351 5.52 13.10 1.12
N LEU A 352 5.98 13.96 2.03
CA LEU A 352 7.38 14.37 2.12
C LEU A 352 7.95 13.99 3.48
N SER A 353 9.18 13.50 3.50
CA SER A 353 9.90 13.27 4.74
C SER A 353 11.39 13.52 4.59
N VAL A 354 12.01 14.04 5.65
CA VAL A 354 13.45 14.20 5.70
C VAL A 354 14.08 12.85 6.05
N LYS A 355 14.77 12.22 5.09
CA LYS A 355 15.48 10.95 5.29
C LYS A 355 16.98 11.18 5.23
N ASN A 356 17.62 11.22 6.40
CA ASN A 356 19.08 11.14 6.52
C ASN A 356 19.87 12.15 5.66
N GLY A 357 19.35 13.36 5.45
CA GLY A 357 19.99 14.41 4.65
C GLY A 357 19.42 14.58 3.24
N LEU A 358 18.59 13.64 2.77
CA LEU A 358 17.75 13.79 1.59
C LEU A 358 16.30 14.06 2.00
N ILE A 359 15.50 14.43 1.01
CA ILE A 359 14.06 14.52 1.11
C ILE A 359 13.50 13.37 0.27
N TYR A 360 12.79 12.46 0.93
CA TYR A 360 11.99 11.44 0.28
C TYR A 360 10.64 12.04 -0.08
N ALA A 361 10.24 11.89 -1.34
CA ALA A 361 8.99 12.38 -1.86
C ALA A 361 8.23 11.20 -2.47
N ASN A 362 7.11 10.81 -1.86
CA ASN A 362 6.18 9.86 -2.46
C ASN A 362 4.98 10.64 -2.98
N ILE A 363 5.06 11.07 -4.24
CA ILE A 363 4.08 11.98 -4.85
C ILE A 363 3.37 11.27 -5.98
N ASP A 364 2.04 11.29 -5.94
CA ASP A 364 1.19 10.66 -6.95
C ASP A 364 1.60 9.21 -7.24
N ASN A 365 1.88 8.43 -6.20
CA ASN A 365 2.32 7.03 -6.25
C ASN A 365 3.64 6.80 -7.03
N SER A 366 4.48 7.83 -7.16
CA SER A 366 5.81 7.76 -7.77
C SER A 366 6.86 8.27 -6.78
N PRO A 367 7.51 7.39 -6.01
CA PRO A 367 8.51 7.78 -5.03
C PRO A 367 9.85 8.17 -5.67
N TYR A 368 10.45 9.24 -5.17
CA TYR A 368 11.73 9.77 -5.62
C TYR A 368 12.44 10.56 -4.49
N TYR A 369 13.66 11.02 -4.76
CA TYR A 369 14.47 11.74 -3.78
C TYR A 369 14.98 13.08 -4.31
N LEU A 370 15.00 14.04 -3.41
CA LEU A 370 15.51 15.38 -3.60
C LEU A 370 16.63 15.67 -2.60
N ASP A 371 17.52 16.59 -2.93
CA ASP A 371 18.32 17.28 -1.93
C ASP A 371 17.48 18.35 -1.20
N LYS A 372 18.04 18.97 -0.15
CA LYS A 372 17.32 20.00 0.61
C LYS A 372 17.02 21.27 -0.17
N SER A 373 17.74 21.52 -1.27
CA SER A 373 17.51 22.65 -2.17
C SER A 373 16.44 22.35 -3.22
N GLY A 374 15.92 21.11 -3.27
CA GLY A 374 14.89 20.69 -4.21
C GLY A 374 15.42 20.16 -5.53
N ASN A 375 16.72 19.89 -5.67
CA ASN A 375 17.24 19.23 -6.86
C ASN A 375 16.95 17.73 -6.79
N VAL A 376 16.51 17.15 -7.90
CA VAL A 376 16.30 15.70 -8.00
C VAL A 376 17.63 14.98 -7.89
N VAL A 377 17.74 14.14 -6.86
CA VAL A 377 18.87 13.22 -6.66
C VAL A 377 18.63 11.93 -7.42
N HIS A 378 17.40 11.42 -7.37
CA HIS A 378 16.95 10.28 -8.17
C HIS A 378 15.44 10.33 -8.34
N LYS A 379 14.96 10.00 -9.53
CA LYS A 379 13.55 9.76 -9.84
C LYS A 379 13.48 8.59 -10.83
N PRO A 380 12.50 7.67 -10.69
CA PRO A 380 12.32 6.60 -11.67
C PRO A 380 12.22 7.17 -13.09
N SER A 381 12.87 6.52 -14.06
CA SER A 381 12.82 6.93 -15.45
C SER A 381 11.38 6.93 -15.96
N ASP A 382 10.98 8.02 -16.63
CA ASP A 382 9.72 8.06 -17.35
C ASP A 382 9.81 7.24 -18.66
N ILE A 383 11.00 6.77 -19.06
CA ILE A 383 11.22 5.93 -20.24
C ILE A 383 11.63 4.51 -19.82
N ILE A 384 10.85 3.51 -20.24
CA ILE A 384 11.16 2.09 -20.13
C ILE A 384 11.74 1.62 -21.47
N LYS A 385 13.02 1.26 -21.50
CA LYS A 385 13.64 0.63 -22.68
C LYS A 385 13.16 -0.81 -22.83
N LEU A 386 12.62 -1.18 -24.00
CA LEU A 386 12.22 -2.55 -24.32
C LEU A 386 13.38 -3.30 -24.98
N ASP A 387 13.96 -2.71 -26.03
CA ASP A 387 15.19 -3.15 -26.68
C ASP A 387 15.92 -1.93 -27.28
N ASP A 388 16.84 -2.15 -28.23
CA ASP A 388 17.57 -1.07 -28.88
C ASP A 388 16.72 -0.20 -29.83
N LYS A 389 15.53 -0.67 -30.21
CA LYS A 389 14.61 0.03 -31.12
C LYS A 389 13.45 0.68 -30.37
N TYR A 390 12.78 -0.09 -29.51
CA TYR A 390 11.51 0.30 -28.89
C TYR A 390 11.68 0.73 -27.43
N SER A 391 10.89 1.73 -27.05
CA SER A 391 10.73 2.13 -25.66
C SER A 391 9.29 2.52 -25.36
N ILE A 392 8.94 2.57 -24.09
CA ILE A 392 7.67 3.11 -23.60
C ILE A 392 7.96 4.35 -22.77
N LEU A 393 7.42 5.49 -23.19
CA LEU A 393 7.31 6.69 -22.38
C LEU A 393 6.05 6.59 -21.50
N ILE A 394 6.23 6.65 -20.19
CA ILE A 394 5.16 6.75 -19.21
C ILE A 394 4.58 8.16 -19.30
N GLN A 395 3.26 8.25 -19.45
CA GLN A 395 2.53 9.51 -19.46
C GLN A 395 1.64 9.59 -18.23
N LYS A 396 1.64 10.75 -17.57
CA LYS A 396 0.80 11.03 -16.41
C LYS A 396 -0.36 11.91 -16.82
N TYR A 397 -1.58 11.57 -16.41
CA TYR A 397 -2.75 12.43 -16.52
C TYR A 397 -3.45 12.50 -15.16
N LYS A 398 -3.50 13.72 -14.61
CA LYS A 398 -4.09 14.03 -13.30
C LYS A 398 -4.86 15.36 -13.38
N PRO A 399 -6.11 15.36 -13.86
CA PRO A 399 -6.90 16.59 -14.03
C PRO A 399 -7.36 17.20 -12.70
N ASN A 400 -7.47 16.40 -11.63
CA ASN A 400 -7.74 16.86 -10.27
C ASN A 400 -7.20 15.83 -9.25
N ILE A 401 -7.50 16.02 -7.97
CA ILE A 401 -6.99 15.17 -6.89
C ILE A 401 -7.54 13.73 -6.90
N ASN A 402 -8.61 13.45 -7.66
CA ASN A 402 -9.37 12.19 -7.62
C ASN A 402 -9.11 11.28 -8.79
N TYR A 403 -8.43 11.77 -9.80
CA TYR A 403 -8.18 11.02 -11.01
C TYR A 403 -6.70 11.06 -11.30
N LEU A 404 -6.04 9.91 -11.25
CA LEU A 404 -4.62 9.76 -11.56
C LEU A 404 -4.42 8.53 -12.42
N ILE A 405 -3.93 8.70 -13.64
CA ILE A 405 -3.49 7.58 -14.47
C ILE A 405 -2.05 7.76 -14.93
N TYR A 406 -1.33 6.64 -14.94
CA TYR A 406 -0.10 6.46 -15.70
C TYR A 406 -0.41 5.55 -16.89
N TYR A 407 -0.07 5.98 -18.10
CA TYR A 407 -0.39 5.23 -19.31
C TYR A 407 0.79 5.15 -20.29
N PRO A 408 0.88 4.07 -21.09
CA PRO A 408 2.00 3.84 -21.97
C PRO A 408 1.89 4.64 -23.27
N LYS A 409 3.00 5.24 -23.70
CA LYS A 409 3.22 5.73 -25.06
C LYS A 409 4.42 5.02 -25.67
N VAL A 410 4.21 4.15 -26.65
CA VAL A 410 5.27 3.46 -27.37
C VAL A 410 6.03 4.44 -28.28
N GLN A 411 7.34 4.24 -28.39
CA GLN A 411 8.26 5.01 -29.23
C GLN A 411 9.20 4.07 -30.01
N GLY A 412 9.68 4.54 -31.15
CA GLY A 412 10.71 3.86 -31.95
C GLY A 412 10.17 3.06 -33.13
N LEU A 413 8.93 3.31 -33.53
CA LEU A 413 8.36 2.73 -34.75
C LEU A 413 8.88 3.45 -35.99
N ASP A 414 9.01 2.70 -37.10
CA ASP A 414 9.49 3.27 -38.36
C ASP A 414 8.41 4.15 -39.04
N ASP A 415 7.13 3.86 -38.78
CA ASP A 415 5.99 4.62 -39.31
C ASP A 415 5.32 5.43 -38.19
N GLU A 416 5.47 6.76 -38.25
CA GLU A 416 4.93 7.69 -37.27
C GLU A 416 3.39 7.68 -37.20
N ASN A 417 2.70 7.34 -38.29
CA ASN A 417 1.23 7.25 -38.29
C ASN A 417 0.76 6.02 -37.52
N VAL A 418 1.44 4.89 -37.72
CA VAL A 418 1.20 3.66 -36.95
C VAL A 418 1.50 3.89 -35.47
N GLU A 419 2.60 4.57 -35.15
CA GLU A 419 2.94 4.96 -33.78
C GLU A 419 1.85 5.82 -33.14
N ALA A 420 1.36 6.83 -33.86
CA ALA A 420 0.29 7.70 -33.39
C ALA A 420 -1.02 6.94 -33.17
N GLU A 421 -1.39 6.00 -34.05
CA GLU A 421 -2.60 5.19 -33.91
C GLU A 421 -2.53 4.27 -32.67
N ILE A 422 -1.42 3.56 -32.48
CA ILE A 422 -1.18 2.73 -31.29
C ILE A 422 -1.32 3.58 -30.03
N ASN A 423 -0.63 4.71 -29.99
CA ASN A 423 -0.60 5.56 -28.80
C ASN A 423 -1.96 6.19 -28.49
N ASN A 424 -2.72 6.58 -29.50
CA ASN A 424 -4.10 7.05 -29.32
C ASN A 424 -5.01 5.97 -28.74
N ARG A 425 -4.84 4.71 -29.18
CA ARG A 425 -5.62 3.58 -28.67
C ARG A 425 -5.20 3.19 -27.25
N LEU A 426 -3.91 3.16 -26.93
CA LEU A 426 -3.38 2.93 -25.58
C LEU A 426 -3.86 3.98 -24.59
N ARG A 427 -3.87 5.26 -25.02
CA ARG A 427 -4.49 6.33 -24.25
C ARG A 427 -5.93 5.98 -23.92
N ARG A 428 -6.79 5.72 -24.92
CA ARG A 428 -8.21 5.36 -24.69
C ARG A 428 -8.39 4.14 -23.78
N PHE A 429 -7.53 3.12 -23.87
CA PHE A 429 -7.60 1.97 -22.99
C PHE A 429 -7.38 2.31 -21.52
N SER A 430 -6.57 3.33 -21.24
CA SER A 430 -6.15 3.73 -19.89
C SER A 430 -7.10 4.74 -19.24
N TYR A 431 -7.98 5.39 -20.01
CA TYR A 431 -9.02 6.23 -19.45
C TYR A 431 -10.19 5.38 -18.92
N PHE A 432 -10.81 5.88 -17.86
CA PHE A 432 -12.04 5.37 -17.30
C PHE A 432 -13.05 6.50 -17.15
N ILE A 433 -14.28 6.21 -17.54
CA ILE A 433 -15.42 7.10 -17.35
C ILE A 433 -16.52 6.21 -16.77
N PRO A 434 -17.03 6.50 -15.56
CA PRO A 434 -18.10 5.70 -14.99
C PRO A 434 -19.38 5.85 -15.82
N GLU A 435 -20.14 4.76 -15.89
CA GLU A 435 -21.46 4.73 -16.48
C GLU A 435 -22.51 5.15 -15.44
N ASP A 436 -23.56 5.85 -15.86
CA ASP A 436 -24.72 6.12 -15.02
C ASP A 436 -25.55 4.85 -14.78
N GLU A 437 -26.57 4.93 -13.92
CA GLU A 437 -27.46 3.79 -13.60
C GLU A 437 -28.19 3.21 -14.84
N LYS A 438 -28.19 3.93 -15.97
CA LYS A 438 -28.80 3.52 -17.23
C LYS A 438 -27.76 3.05 -18.26
N GLY A 439 -26.48 2.96 -17.87
CA GLY A 439 -25.38 2.54 -18.73
C GLY A 439 -24.83 3.64 -19.65
N ASN A 440 -25.21 4.91 -19.46
CA ASN A 440 -24.67 6.00 -20.28
C ASN A 440 -23.36 6.53 -19.68
N GLN A 441 -22.33 6.66 -20.51
CA GLN A 441 -21.09 7.32 -20.10
C GLN A 441 -21.29 8.83 -19.97
N LYS A 442 -20.93 9.38 -18.81
CA LYS A 442 -20.91 10.83 -18.59
C LYS A 442 -19.67 11.41 -19.28
N ASN A 443 -19.77 11.71 -20.58
CA ASN A 443 -18.68 12.26 -21.39
C ASN A 443 -18.45 13.76 -21.12
N THR A 444 -18.09 14.12 -19.89
CA THR A 444 -17.66 15.48 -19.55
C THR A 444 -16.17 15.46 -19.18
N PRO A 445 -15.33 16.33 -19.76
CA PRO A 445 -13.94 16.46 -19.33
C PRO A 445 -13.88 16.77 -17.83
N ILE A 446 -13.05 16.02 -17.10
CA ILE A 446 -12.79 16.29 -15.68
C ILE A 446 -11.94 17.56 -15.59
N THR A 447 -12.36 18.51 -14.76
CA THR A 447 -11.67 19.78 -14.48
C THR A 447 -11.07 19.80 -13.07
N GLU A 448 -10.17 20.74 -12.80
CA GLU A 448 -9.51 20.91 -11.50
C GLU A 448 -10.52 21.21 -10.37
N ASP A 449 -11.60 21.93 -10.69
CA ASP A 449 -12.65 22.34 -9.74
C ASP A 449 -13.70 21.25 -9.48
N ASP A 450 -13.69 20.15 -10.25
CA ASP A 450 -14.68 19.08 -10.11
C ASP A 450 -14.50 18.33 -8.79
N ILE A 451 -15.59 18.23 -8.01
CA ILE A 451 -15.66 17.35 -6.84
C ILE A 451 -16.27 16.02 -7.28
N LEU A 452 -15.41 15.06 -7.63
CA LEU A 452 -15.86 13.72 -8.02
C LEU A 452 -16.32 12.91 -6.80
N ASP A 453 -17.42 12.17 -6.95
CA ASP A 453 -17.96 11.21 -5.98
C ASP A 453 -17.25 9.84 -6.05
N TYR A 454 -16.08 9.80 -6.68
CA TYR A 454 -15.19 8.65 -6.73
C TYR A 454 -13.73 9.10 -6.78
N ASP A 455 -12.84 8.16 -6.48
CA ASP A 455 -11.42 8.23 -6.83
C ASP A 455 -11.13 7.17 -7.90
N TYR A 456 -10.26 7.49 -8.85
CA TYR A 456 -9.77 6.58 -9.89
C TYR A 456 -8.26 6.64 -9.99
N TYR A 457 -7.63 5.48 -9.80
CA TYR A 457 -6.22 5.29 -10.05
C TYR A 457 -6.03 4.29 -11.18
N GLY A 458 -5.12 4.57 -12.11
CA GLY A 458 -4.73 3.63 -13.15
C GLY A 458 -3.24 3.60 -13.40
N ASP A 459 -2.73 2.43 -13.78
CA ASP A 459 -1.33 2.20 -14.12
C ASP A 459 -1.25 1.10 -15.20
N PHE A 460 -0.04 0.75 -15.62
CA PHE A 460 0.18 -0.35 -16.53
C PHE A 460 1.45 -1.14 -16.20
N SER A 461 1.51 -2.37 -16.68
CA SER A 461 2.71 -3.19 -16.66
C SER A 461 2.96 -3.86 -18.01
N ILE A 462 4.23 -4.11 -18.32
CA ILE A 462 4.63 -4.91 -19.48
C ILE A 462 4.61 -6.37 -19.03
N LYS A 463 3.79 -7.20 -19.69
CA LYS A 463 3.71 -8.63 -19.40
C LYS A 463 4.70 -9.43 -20.21
N TYR A 464 4.91 -9.04 -21.47
CA TYR A 464 5.97 -9.59 -22.30
C TYR A 464 6.29 -8.65 -23.44
N PHE A 465 7.50 -8.78 -23.96
CA PHE A 465 7.95 -8.11 -25.16
C PHE A 465 8.94 -9.03 -25.87
N GLU A 466 8.61 -9.46 -27.09
CA GLU A 466 9.45 -10.33 -27.91
C GLU A 466 9.49 -9.76 -29.33
N LYS A 467 10.67 -9.29 -29.76
CA LYS A 467 10.93 -8.64 -31.06
C LYS A 467 10.06 -7.41 -31.33
N ASN A 468 8.83 -7.62 -31.78
CA ASN A 468 7.86 -6.58 -32.10
C ASN A 468 6.49 -6.85 -31.47
N LEU A 469 6.30 -7.95 -30.76
CA LEU A 469 5.05 -8.27 -30.08
C LEU A 469 5.12 -7.76 -28.63
N LEU A 470 4.28 -6.79 -28.32
CA LEU A 470 4.16 -6.18 -26.99
C LEU A 470 2.85 -6.60 -26.33
N GLY A 471 2.94 -7.25 -25.17
CA GLY A 471 1.81 -7.53 -24.30
C GLY A 471 1.82 -6.62 -23.08
N LEU A 472 0.75 -5.88 -22.87
CA LEU A 472 0.57 -5.00 -21.70
C LEU A 472 -0.57 -5.50 -20.83
N GLU A 473 -0.54 -5.11 -19.57
CA GLU A 473 -1.70 -5.10 -18.68
C GLU A 473 -1.92 -3.67 -18.23
N ILE A 474 -3.10 -3.14 -18.53
CA ILE A 474 -3.57 -1.83 -18.13
C ILE A 474 -4.57 -2.07 -17.00
N GLU A 475 -4.28 -1.48 -15.85
CA GLU A 475 -5.02 -1.67 -14.62
C GLU A 475 -5.67 -0.35 -14.18
N GLY A 476 -6.82 -0.46 -13.56
CA GLY A 476 -7.53 0.65 -12.95
C GLY A 476 -8.20 0.24 -11.65
N TYR A 477 -8.43 1.18 -10.77
CA TYR A 477 -9.17 0.99 -9.53
C TYR A 477 -10.14 2.15 -9.35
N TYR A 478 -11.42 1.87 -9.55
CA TYR A 478 -12.52 2.82 -9.39
C TYR A 478 -13.11 2.68 -8.00
N TYR A 479 -13.00 3.71 -7.17
CA TYR A 479 -13.50 3.71 -5.80
C TYR A 479 -14.58 4.77 -5.63
N PRO A 480 -15.88 4.41 -5.71
CA PRO A 480 -16.95 5.31 -5.32
C PRO A 480 -16.82 5.67 -3.84
N VAL A 481 -17.03 6.94 -3.50
CA VAL A 481 -16.96 7.37 -2.10
C VAL A 481 -18.06 6.68 -1.29
N LYS A 482 -17.76 6.29 -0.05
CA LYS A 482 -18.60 5.44 0.84
C LYS A 482 -18.83 4.00 0.38
N ALA A 483 -18.34 3.58 -0.79
CA ALA A 483 -18.38 2.16 -1.13
C ALA A 483 -17.56 1.35 -0.12
N ALA A 484 -17.98 0.12 0.14
CA ALA A 484 -17.24 -0.80 1.02
C ALA A 484 -15.87 -1.18 0.42
N HIS A 485 -15.77 -1.17 -0.90
CA HIS A 485 -14.55 -1.36 -1.67
C HIS A 485 -14.71 -0.71 -3.05
N GLY A 486 -13.59 -0.47 -3.73
CA GLY A 486 -13.58 -0.10 -5.14
C GLY A 486 -13.69 -1.32 -6.06
N MET A 487 -13.62 -1.06 -7.36
CA MET A 487 -13.74 -2.02 -8.44
C MET A 487 -12.47 -1.99 -9.28
N PRO A 488 -11.65 -3.05 -9.25
CA PRO A 488 -10.49 -3.14 -10.11
C PRO A 488 -10.93 -3.44 -11.55
N ILE A 489 -10.18 -2.90 -12.50
CA ILE A 489 -10.41 -3.00 -13.94
C ILE A 489 -9.12 -3.49 -14.58
N LYS A 490 -9.23 -4.48 -15.47
CA LYS A 490 -8.08 -5.01 -16.20
C LYS A 490 -8.34 -5.10 -17.69
N LYS A 491 -7.39 -4.62 -18.50
CA LYS A 491 -7.35 -4.75 -19.96
C LYS A 491 -5.96 -5.20 -20.41
N THR A 492 -5.87 -6.13 -21.35
CA THR A 492 -4.61 -6.77 -21.73
C THR A 492 -4.32 -6.66 -23.24
N PRO A 493 -4.04 -5.45 -23.77
CA PRO A 493 -3.79 -5.32 -25.20
C PRO A 493 -2.49 -6.02 -25.62
N ILE A 494 -2.58 -6.77 -26.72
CA ILE A 494 -1.44 -7.42 -27.38
C ILE A 494 -1.24 -6.77 -28.74
N ILE A 495 -0.06 -6.23 -29.00
CA ILE A 495 0.19 -5.28 -30.08
C ILE A 495 1.39 -5.74 -30.90
N ASP A 496 1.22 -5.82 -32.21
CA ASP A 496 2.34 -5.89 -33.15
C ASP A 496 2.83 -4.47 -33.44
N LEU A 497 3.99 -4.10 -32.87
CA LEU A 497 4.61 -2.78 -33.05
C LEU A 497 5.14 -2.54 -34.46
N LYS A 498 5.21 -3.55 -35.32
CA LYS A 498 5.60 -3.37 -36.73
C LYS A 498 4.40 -2.99 -37.59
N THR A 499 3.24 -3.61 -37.34
CA THR A 499 2.04 -3.43 -38.17
C THR A 499 0.99 -2.50 -37.56
N GLY A 500 1.06 -2.23 -36.25
CA GLY A 500 0.03 -1.53 -35.50
C GLY A 500 -1.17 -2.38 -35.10
N LYS A 501 -1.17 -3.67 -35.46
CA LYS A 501 -2.31 -4.55 -35.19
C LYS A 501 -2.42 -4.84 -33.68
N PHE A 502 -3.60 -4.57 -33.13
CA PHE A 502 -4.00 -5.07 -31.82
C PHE A 502 -4.71 -6.40 -32.01
N TYR A 503 -4.15 -7.47 -31.46
CA TYR A 503 -4.72 -8.80 -31.59
C TYR A 503 -5.89 -8.98 -30.62
N THR A 504 -6.96 -9.60 -31.12
CA THR A 504 -8.06 -10.10 -30.29
C THR A 504 -7.89 -11.61 -30.05
N LEU A 505 -8.74 -12.18 -29.19
CA LEU A 505 -8.70 -13.61 -28.92
C LEU A 505 -8.95 -14.43 -30.19
N SER A 506 -9.83 -13.94 -31.07
CA SER A 506 -10.18 -14.62 -32.32
C SER A 506 -9.01 -14.72 -33.31
N ASP A 507 -8.05 -13.78 -33.28
CA ASP A 507 -6.87 -13.82 -34.15
C ASP A 507 -5.96 -15.04 -33.91
N LEU A 508 -6.09 -15.70 -32.75
CA LEU A 508 -5.30 -16.89 -32.41
C LEU A 508 -5.82 -18.15 -33.12
N PHE A 509 -7.09 -18.16 -33.55
CA PHE A 509 -7.78 -19.38 -33.97
C PHE A 509 -8.07 -19.42 -35.48
N MET A 510 -8.24 -20.63 -36.01
CA MET A 510 -8.58 -20.83 -37.41
C MET A 510 -10.03 -20.43 -37.70
N GLY A 511 -10.24 -19.74 -38.83
CA GLY A 511 -11.59 -19.49 -39.34
C GLY A 511 -12.33 -20.79 -39.67
N GLY A 512 -13.65 -20.81 -39.44
CA GLY A 512 -14.50 -21.98 -39.70
C GLY A 512 -14.48 -23.06 -38.61
N VAL A 513 -13.70 -22.88 -37.54
CA VAL A 513 -13.70 -23.74 -36.35
C VAL A 513 -14.51 -23.08 -35.24
N ASN A 514 -15.32 -23.86 -34.51
CA ASN A 514 -16.07 -23.38 -33.34
C ASN A 514 -15.19 -23.29 -32.09
N TRP A 515 -14.12 -22.50 -32.15
CA TRP A 515 -13.16 -22.37 -31.07
C TRP A 515 -13.78 -21.79 -29.78
N VAL A 516 -14.79 -20.92 -29.89
CA VAL A 516 -15.54 -20.39 -28.73
C VAL A 516 -16.22 -21.52 -27.98
N GLY A 517 -16.90 -22.43 -28.70
CA GLY A 517 -17.56 -23.59 -28.10
C GLY A 517 -16.56 -24.54 -27.42
N GLU A 518 -15.43 -24.82 -28.06
CA GLU A 518 -14.38 -25.68 -27.49
C GLU A 518 -13.77 -25.07 -26.21
N LEU A 519 -13.47 -23.77 -26.21
CA LEU A 519 -12.99 -23.08 -25.00
C LEU A 519 -14.04 -23.08 -23.89
N ASN A 520 -15.33 -22.89 -24.22
CA ASN A 520 -16.41 -23.00 -23.24
C ASN A 520 -16.49 -24.40 -22.62
N ASN A 521 -16.29 -25.45 -23.42
CA ASN A 521 -16.25 -26.83 -22.90
C ASN A 521 -15.07 -27.03 -21.94
N ILE A 522 -13.87 -26.55 -22.30
CA ILE A 522 -12.68 -26.62 -21.44
C ILE A 522 -12.90 -25.86 -20.13
N ILE A 523 -13.43 -24.63 -20.19
CA ILE A 523 -13.70 -23.81 -19.00
C ILE A 523 -14.77 -24.47 -18.12
N LYS A 524 -15.85 -24.97 -18.72
CA LYS A 524 -16.92 -25.65 -17.99
C LYS A 524 -16.42 -26.92 -17.30
N ASP A 525 -15.61 -27.72 -17.99
CA ASP A 525 -14.99 -28.91 -17.40
C ASP A 525 -14.15 -28.56 -16.16
N ARG A 526 -13.38 -27.48 -16.22
CA ARG A 526 -12.59 -27.00 -15.07
C ARG A 526 -13.48 -26.52 -13.93
N ILE A 527 -14.53 -25.75 -14.22
CA ILE A 527 -15.51 -25.31 -13.21
C ILE A 527 -16.18 -26.53 -12.55
N ASP A 528 -16.44 -27.58 -13.32
CA ASP A 528 -17.16 -28.76 -12.84
C ASP A 528 -16.28 -29.75 -12.09
N ASN A 529 -15.02 -29.91 -12.49
CA ASN A 529 -14.17 -31.03 -12.07
C ASN A 529 -12.87 -30.61 -11.36
N ASP A 530 -12.44 -29.35 -11.43
CA ASP A 530 -11.20 -28.87 -10.81
C ASP A 530 -11.50 -28.03 -9.57
N LYS A 531 -11.10 -28.56 -8.41
CA LYS A 531 -11.33 -27.97 -7.08
C LYS A 531 -10.77 -26.55 -6.94
N GLN A 532 -9.77 -26.18 -7.74
CA GLN A 532 -9.26 -24.82 -7.70
C GLN A 532 -10.30 -23.78 -8.13
N TYR A 533 -11.39 -24.19 -8.78
CA TYR A 533 -12.47 -23.32 -9.26
C TYR A 533 -13.79 -23.51 -8.49
N ASP A 534 -13.78 -24.17 -7.33
CA ASP A 534 -14.99 -24.41 -6.51
C ASP A 534 -15.70 -23.11 -6.06
N TYR A 535 -14.99 -21.98 -6.06
CA TYR A 535 -15.54 -20.66 -5.72
C TYR A 535 -16.28 -19.98 -6.89
N VAL A 536 -16.24 -20.54 -8.10
CA VAL A 536 -16.89 -19.97 -9.29
C VAL A 536 -18.40 -20.21 -9.20
N PHE A 537 -19.20 -19.17 -9.49
CA PHE A 537 -20.65 -19.27 -9.57
C PHE A 537 -21.03 -19.94 -10.89
N LYS A 538 -21.10 -21.27 -10.88
CA LYS A 538 -21.33 -22.11 -12.08
C LYS A 538 -22.52 -21.66 -12.92
N GLU A 539 -23.61 -21.24 -12.26
CA GLU A 539 -24.83 -20.78 -12.92
C GLU A 539 -24.67 -19.44 -13.67
N GLN A 540 -23.68 -18.63 -13.30
CA GLN A 540 -23.39 -17.34 -13.94
C GLN A 540 -22.46 -17.47 -15.15
N PHE A 541 -21.73 -18.57 -15.30
CA PHE A 541 -20.94 -18.80 -16.50
C PHE A 541 -21.85 -19.05 -17.71
N LYS A 542 -22.00 -18.04 -18.58
CA LYS A 542 -22.79 -18.11 -19.83
C LYS A 542 -21.96 -18.42 -21.07
N GLY A 543 -20.66 -18.65 -20.90
CA GLY A 543 -19.68 -18.79 -21.97
C GLY A 543 -18.87 -17.51 -22.19
N ILE A 544 -17.79 -17.63 -22.95
CA ILE A 544 -16.92 -16.52 -23.34
C ILE A 544 -17.47 -15.78 -24.55
N ASN A 545 -17.15 -14.49 -24.63
CA ASN A 545 -17.36 -13.70 -25.86
C ASN A 545 -16.14 -13.80 -26.79
N PRO A 546 -16.28 -13.55 -28.11
CA PRO A 546 -15.14 -13.56 -29.03
C PRO A 546 -14.02 -12.56 -28.68
N ASP A 547 -14.36 -11.50 -27.94
CA ASP A 547 -13.44 -10.47 -27.45
C ASP A 547 -13.21 -10.58 -25.93
N GLN A 548 -13.37 -11.78 -25.34
CA GLN A 548 -13.13 -12.03 -23.91
C GLN A 548 -11.72 -11.56 -23.51
N GLY A 549 -11.60 -11.01 -22.30
CA GLY A 549 -10.30 -10.66 -21.72
C GLY A 549 -9.36 -11.87 -21.72
N PHE A 550 -8.18 -11.69 -22.32
CA PHE A 550 -7.20 -12.76 -22.41
C PHE A 550 -5.76 -12.23 -22.41
N TYR A 551 -4.84 -13.07 -21.97
CA TYR A 551 -3.40 -12.86 -22.16
C TYR A 551 -2.73 -14.21 -22.40
N ILE A 552 -1.43 -14.20 -22.70
CA ILE A 552 -0.67 -15.41 -23.05
C ILE A 552 0.70 -15.39 -22.39
N ASP A 553 1.25 -16.59 -22.18
CA ASP A 553 2.68 -16.82 -21.99
C ASP A 553 3.20 -17.77 -23.09
N ASP A 554 4.43 -18.23 -22.98
CA ASP A 554 5.07 -19.13 -23.96
C ASP A 554 4.26 -20.41 -24.26
N ASN A 555 3.49 -20.88 -23.28
CA ASN A 555 2.89 -22.22 -23.26
C ASN A 555 1.38 -22.21 -23.07
N ASN A 556 0.78 -21.10 -22.64
CA ASN A 556 -0.60 -21.06 -22.17
C ASN A 556 -1.34 -19.83 -22.69
N LEU A 557 -2.62 -20.04 -22.97
CA LEU A 557 -3.64 -19.02 -23.09
C LEU A 557 -4.30 -18.82 -21.71
N TYR A 558 -4.49 -17.59 -21.30
CA TYR A 558 -5.22 -17.24 -20.09
C TYR A 558 -6.48 -16.48 -20.46
N ILE A 559 -7.64 -16.98 -20.06
CA ILE A 559 -8.93 -16.30 -20.25
C ILE A 559 -9.41 -15.82 -18.89
N TYR A 560 -9.71 -14.52 -18.76
CA TYR A 560 -10.13 -13.94 -17.50
C TYR A 560 -11.50 -13.26 -17.57
N PHE A 561 -12.13 -13.18 -16.41
CA PHE A 561 -13.41 -12.55 -16.15
C PHE A 561 -13.20 -11.37 -15.19
N GLN A 562 -13.99 -10.30 -15.35
CA GLN A 562 -13.97 -9.16 -14.44
C GLN A 562 -14.53 -9.57 -13.06
N PRO A 563 -14.20 -8.85 -11.97
CA PRO A 563 -14.79 -9.11 -10.66
C PRO A 563 -16.33 -9.09 -10.73
N TYR A 564 -16.97 -9.99 -9.98
CA TYR A 564 -18.43 -10.26 -9.99
C TYR A 564 -19.03 -10.88 -11.26
N GLU A 565 -18.27 -11.06 -12.34
CA GLU A 565 -18.83 -11.59 -13.58
C GLU A 565 -19.29 -13.05 -13.45
N ILE A 566 -18.48 -13.89 -12.79
CA ILE A 566 -18.77 -15.33 -12.58
C ILE A 566 -18.38 -15.82 -11.17
N GLY A 567 -18.22 -14.94 -10.19
CA GLY A 567 -17.80 -15.33 -8.84
C GLY A 567 -17.72 -14.15 -7.87
N PRO A 568 -17.33 -14.39 -6.62
CA PRO A 568 -17.28 -13.35 -5.60
C PRO A 568 -16.13 -12.36 -5.86
N TYR A 569 -16.25 -11.14 -5.35
CA TYR A 569 -15.18 -10.12 -5.43
C TYR A 569 -13.83 -10.60 -4.90
N SER A 570 -13.84 -11.40 -3.83
CA SER A 570 -12.63 -11.95 -3.22
C SER A 570 -11.82 -12.85 -4.15
N ALA A 571 -12.43 -13.38 -5.22
CA ALA A 571 -11.72 -14.14 -6.24
C ALA A 571 -10.99 -13.25 -7.26
N GLY A 572 -11.20 -11.94 -7.24
CA GLY A 572 -10.59 -10.98 -8.16
C GLY A 572 -10.94 -11.28 -9.62
N PHE A 573 -9.92 -11.24 -10.49
CA PHE A 573 -10.06 -11.61 -11.90
C PHE A 573 -9.97 -13.13 -12.06
N ILE A 574 -11.11 -13.81 -12.05
CA ILE A 574 -11.19 -15.26 -12.23
C ILE A 574 -10.55 -15.61 -13.58
N THR A 575 -9.48 -16.42 -13.55
CA THR A 575 -8.65 -16.69 -14.73
C THR A 575 -8.48 -18.19 -14.96
N PHE A 576 -8.75 -18.65 -16.19
CA PHE A 576 -8.57 -20.02 -16.63
C PHE A 576 -7.30 -20.15 -17.50
N LYS A 577 -6.34 -20.96 -17.04
CA LYS A 577 -5.07 -21.21 -17.73
C LYS A 577 -5.16 -22.40 -18.69
N ILE A 578 -5.24 -22.19 -19.98
CA ILE A 578 -5.42 -23.20 -21.03
C ILE A 578 -4.08 -23.45 -21.75
N PRO A 579 -3.41 -24.59 -21.50
CA PRO A 579 -2.21 -24.98 -22.22
C PRO A 579 -2.45 -25.02 -23.73
N PHE A 580 -1.50 -24.50 -24.52
CA PHE A 580 -1.59 -24.58 -25.98
C PHE A 580 -1.65 -26.01 -26.52
N SER A 581 -1.14 -26.99 -25.77
CA SER A 581 -1.25 -28.41 -26.11
C SER A 581 -2.70 -28.93 -26.14
N GLU A 582 -3.60 -28.37 -25.33
CA GLU A 582 -5.03 -28.73 -25.31
C GLU A 582 -5.77 -28.16 -26.53
N ILE A 583 -5.27 -27.04 -27.07
CA ILE A 583 -5.97 -26.26 -28.10
C ILE A 583 -5.24 -26.18 -29.44
N GLN A 584 -4.13 -26.92 -29.58
CA GLN A 584 -3.26 -26.89 -30.76
C GLN A 584 -3.97 -27.19 -32.08
N GLY A 585 -5.07 -27.95 -32.04
CA GLY A 585 -5.87 -28.32 -33.20
C GLY A 585 -6.73 -27.19 -33.76
N MET A 586 -6.94 -26.11 -32.99
CA MET A 586 -7.73 -24.94 -33.40
C MET A 586 -6.90 -23.67 -33.58
N ILE A 587 -5.64 -23.66 -33.14
CA ILE A 587 -4.72 -22.51 -33.33
C ILE A 587 -4.39 -22.33 -34.81
N ASN A 588 -4.52 -21.10 -35.30
CA ASN A 588 -4.09 -20.74 -36.64
C ASN A 588 -2.57 -20.54 -36.68
N LYS A 589 -1.83 -21.64 -36.89
CA LYS A 589 -0.36 -21.60 -36.94
C LYS A 589 0.21 -20.77 -38.10
N ASN A 590 -0.61 -20.53 -39.13
CA ASN A 590 -0.26 -19.66 -40.25
C ASN A 590 -0.72 -18.21 -40.04
N GLY A 591 -1.49 -17.93 -39.00
CA GLY A 591 -1.98 -16.61 -38.66
C GLY A 591 -0.87 -15.71 -38.12
N ASP A 592 -1.00 -14.42 -38.38
CA ASP A 592 0.04 -13.44 -38.03
C ASP A 592 0.26 -13.37 -36.51
N PHE A 593 -0.80 -13.55 -35.71
CA PHE A 593 -0.67 -13.57 -34.24
C PHE A 593 0.21 -14.72 -33.76
N TYR A 594 -0.07 -15.96 -34.20
CA TYR A 594 0.73 -17.12 -33.81
C TYR A 594 2.17 -17.01 -34.32
N LYS A 595 2.36 -16.52 -35.54
CA LYS A 595 3.70 -16.27 -36.08
C LYS A 595 4.46 -15.26 -35.25
N ALA A 596 3.84 -14.15 -34.86
CA ALA A 596 4.46 -13.15 -33.99
C ALA A 596 4.85 -13.75 -32.63
N LEU A 597 3.95 -14.55 -32.04
CA LEU A 597 4.20 -15.24 -30.77
C LEU A 597 5.34 -16.26 -30.83
N ARG A 598 5.56 -16.91 -31.97
CA ARG A 598 6.59 -17.94 -32.17
C ARG A 598 7.82 -17.45 -32.93
N SER A 599 7.92 -16.15 -33.16
CA SER A 599 8.88 -15.57 -34.12
C SER A 599 10.30 -15.62 -33.64
#